data_AF-A0A094AWG2-F1
#
_entry.id   AF-A0A094AWG2-F1
#
_cell.length_a   1.000
_cell.length_b   1.000
_cell.length_c   1.000
_cell.angle_alpha   90.00
_cell.angle_beta   90.00
_cell.angle_gamma   90.00
#
_symmetry.space_group_name_H-M   'P 1'
#
loop_
_entity.id
_entity.type
_entity.pdbx_description
1 polymer ?
#
loop_
_entity_poly.entity_id
_entity_poly.type
_entity_poly.pdbx_seq_one_letter_code
_entity_poly.pdbx_strand_id
1 'polypeptide(L)'
;VTGAGADTLALAVAMLETEEMSTDYDYGDNKEDDSANFGIFKQNWGMLRVCCTQFQGQEEADWNNGAVLNSDLNADVTCINECQSYYGLDTWFGGHRDGSAGLADPTLDVVVDYKAGIEWIQAQIQADATGLTDDTRFWVEIQAI
;
A
#
# COMPACT_ATOMS: atom_id res chain seq x y z
N VAL A 1 13.77 0.48 -0.69
CA VAL A 1 12.55 0.69 0.12
C VAL A 1 12.87 1.07 1.57
N THR A 2 13.50 0.20 2.36
CA THR A 2 13.89 0.52 3.76
C THR A 2 14.83 1.74 3.88
N GLY A 3 15.74 1.92 2.92
CA GLY A 3 16.60 3.12 2.85
C GLY A 3 15.84 4.45 2.63
N ALA A 4 14.59 4.40 2.16
CA ALA A 4 13.70 5.55 2.03
C ALA A 4 12.83 5.78 3.28
N GLY A 5 12.94 4.94 4.31
CA GLY A 5 12.24 5.09 5.59
C GLY A 5 11.05 4.15 5.81
N ALA A 6 10.83 3.17 4.93
CA ALA A 6 9.81 2.15 5.12
C ALA A 6 10.22 1.15 6.20
N ASP A 7 9.28 0.75 7.05
CA ASP A 7 9.48 -0.33 8.00
C ASP A 7 9.24 -1.71 7.33
N THR A 8 9.38 -2.78 8.13
CA THR A 8 9.16 -4.15 7.62
C THR A 8 7.72 -4.42 7.22
N LEU A 9 6.74 -3.70 7.79
CA LEU A 9 5.33 -3.85 7.43
C LEU A 9 5.08 -3.26 6.03
N ALA A 10 5.54 -2.03 5.79
CA ALA A 10 5.47 -1.40 4.48
C ALA A 10 6.22 -2.23 3.41
N LEU A 11 7.38 -2.80 3.76
CA LEU A 11 8.10 -3.71 2.86
C LEU A 11 7.26 -4.96 2.51
N ALA A 12 6.57 -5.55 3.49
CA ALA A 12 5.68 -6.69 3.27
C ALA A 12 4.47 -6.33 2.39
N VAL A 13 3.91 -5.11 2.54
CA VAL A 13 2.88 -4.57 1.64
C VAL A 13 3.40 -4.53 0.20
N ALA A 14 4.53 -3.87 -0.05
CA ALA A 14 5.10 -3.77 -1.40
C ALA A 14 5.39 -5.15 -2.02
N MET A 15 5.85 -6.11 -1.20
CA MET A 15 6.15 -7.49 -1.62
C MET A 15 4.91 -8.26 -2.05
N LEU A 16 3.77 -8.02 -1.38
CA LEU A 16 2.49 -8.61 -1.75
C LEU A 16 1.96 -8.01 -3.05
N GLU A 17 2.06 -6.69 -3.20
CA GLU A 17 1.42 -5.93 -4.29
C GLU A 17 2.07 -6.14 -5.67
N THR A 18 3.41 -6.29 -5.71
CA THR A 18 4.14 -6.54 -6.96
C THR A 18 5.32 -7.49 -6.75
N GLU A 19 5.79 -8.14 -7.82
CA GLU A 19 6.91 -9.08 -7.74
C GLU A 19 8.25 -8.38 -7.50
N GLU A 20 8.46 -7.21 -8.12
CA GLU A 20 9.73 -6.48 -8.09
C GLU A 20 9.69 -5.21 -7.22
N MET A 21 8.61 -4.99 -6.45
CA MET A 21 8.36 -3.72 -5.74
C MET A 21 8.47 -2.51 -6.68
N SER A 22 7.82 -2.64 -7.84
CA SER A 22 7.88 -1.73 -8.98
C SER A 22 6.54 -1.02 -9.22
N THR A 23 6.51 -0.11 -10.17
CA THR A 23 5.32 0.68 -10.57
C THR A 23 5.00 0.53 -12.05
N ASP A 24 5.45 -0.55 -12.67
CA ASP A 24 5.27 -0.89 -14.09
C ASP A 24 3.98 -1.68 -14.37
N TYR A 25 3.11 -1.82 -13.37
CA TYR A 25 1.73 -2.29 -13.56
C TYR A 25 0.92 -1.28 -14.38
N ASP A 26 -0.21 -1.71 -14.94
CA ASP A 26 -1.10 -0.85 -15.72
C ASP A 26 -1.44 0.43 -14.94
N TYR A 27 -1.46 1.58 -15.60
CA TYR A 27 -1.65 2.87 -14.94
C TYR A 27 -2.93 2.89 -14.08
N GLY A 28 -2.81 3.33 -12.83
CA GLY A 28 -3.91 3.31 -11.87
C GLY A 28 -4.39 1.90 -11.48
N ASP A 29 -3.65 0.85 -11.85
CA ASP A 29 -4.06 -0.56 -11.80
C ASP A 29 -5.37 -0.82 -12.56
N ASN A 30 -5.55 -0.14 -13.70
CA ASN A 30 -6.78 -0.09 -14.50
C ASN A 30 -8.00 0.48 -13.74
N LYS A 31 -7.76 1.30 -12.70
CA LYS A 31 -8.78 2.01 -11.93
C LYS A 31 -8.60 3.53 -12.10
N GLU A 32 -9.68 4.27 -11.85
CA GLU A 32 -9.73 5.73 -11.92
C GLU A 32 -10.26 6.30 -10.60
N ASP A 33 -10.19 7.62 -10.46
CA ASP A 33 -10.76 8.37 -9.34
C ASP A 33 -10.24 7.85 -7.98
N ASP A 34 -11.07 7.78 -6.95
CA ASP A 34 -10.66 7.35 -5.59
C ASP A 34 -10.12 5.91 -5.56
N SER A 35 -10.36 5.11 -6.60
CA SER A 35 -9.88 3.73 -6.69
C SER A 35 -8.52 3.59 -7.39
N ALA A 36 -8.03 4.63 -8.08
CA ALA A 36 -6.77 4.58 -8.80
C ALA A 36 -5.58 4.28 -7.85
N ASN A 37 -4.76 3.29 -8.20
CA ASN A 37 -3.63 2.85 -7.40
C ASN A 37 -2.29 3.46 -7.86
N PHE A 38 -1.46 3.88 -6.90
CA PHE A 38 -0.15 4.48 -7.15
C PHE A 38 0.95 3.96 -6.22
N GLY A 39 2.18 4.11 -6.66
CA GLY A 39 3.37 3.70 -5.91
C GLY A 39 3.56 2.18 -5.88
N ILE A 40 4.62 1.74 -5.21
CA ILE A 40 4.97 0.31 -5.09
C ILE A 40 4.02 -0.43 -4.14
N PHE A 41 3.30 0.32 -3.30
CA PHE A 41 2.32 -0.21 -2.37
C PHE A 41 0.91 -0.24 -2.96
N LYS A 42 0.69 0.24 -4.19
CA LYS A 42 -0.64 0.38 -4.80
C LYS A 42 -1.64 1.17 -3.93
N GLN A 43 -1.21 2.25 -3.31
CA GLN A 43 -2.07 3.10 -2.47
C GLN A 43 -3.19 3.72 -3.32
N ASN A 44 -4.44 3.61 -2.88
CA ASN A 44 -5.57 4.21 -3.61
C ASN A 44 -5.69 5.71 -3.37
N TRP A 45 -6.16 6.44 -4.38
CA TRP A 45 -6.31 7.90 -4.32
C TRP A 45 -7.24 8.38 -3.20
N GLY A 46 -8.32 7.65 -2.94
CA GLY A 46 -9.30 7.99 -1.91
C GLY A 46 -8.69 8.09 -0.52
N MET A 47 -7.73 7.24 -0.20
CA MET A 47 -6.91 7.38 1.01
C MET A 47 -5.89 8.51 0.86
N LEU A 48 -5.08 8.50 -0.20
CA LEU A 48 -3.98 9.45 -0.39
C LEU A 48 -4.42 10.91 -0.21
N ARG A 49 -5.53 11.32 -0.84
CA ARG A 49 -6.06 12.69 -0.77
C ARG A 49 -6.64 13.09 0.58
N VAL A 50 -6.74 12.15 1.52
CA VAL A 50 -7.21 12.39 2.89
C VAL A 50 -6.05 12.42 3.88
N CYS A 51 -5.13 11.47 3.79
CA CYS A 51 -4.09 11.25 4.79
C CYS A 51 -2.68 11.67 4.40
N CYS A 52 -2.33 11.68 3.12
CA CYS A 52 -0.98 12.11 2.71
C CYS A 52 -0.93 13.63 2.60
N THR A 53 -0.02 14.26 3.32
CA THR A 53 0.14 15.73 3.39
C THR A 53 0.29 16.35 2.00
N GLN A 54 0.94 15.66 1.07
CA GLN A 54 1.14 16.10 -0.31
C GLN A 54 -0.19 16.25 -1.10
N PHE A 55 -1.20 15.45 -0.78
CA PHE A 55 -2.46 15.37 -1.51
C PHE A 55 -3.69 15.79 -0.69
N GLN A 56 -3.50 16.08 0.60
CA GLN A 56 -4.59 16.34 1.52
C GLN A 56 -5.49 17.48 1.03
N GLY A 57 -6.78 17.16 0.86
CA GLY A 57 -7.81 18.13 0.46
C GLY A 57 -7.98 18.29 -1.06
N GLN A 58 -7.25 17.51 -1.88
CA GLN A 58 -7.52 17.44 -3.31
C GLN A 58 -8.82 16.69 -3.62
N GLU A 59 -9.36 16.94 -4.82
CA GLU A 59 -10.63 16.36 -5.26
C GLU A 59 -10.43 14.92 -5.78
N GLU A 60 -11.52 14.16 -5.87
CA GLU A 60 -11.51 12.81 -6.46
C GLU A 60 -11.01 12.85 -7.92
N ALA A 61 -11.45 13.83 -8.70
CA ALA A 61 -11.05 14.02 -10.09
C ALA A 61 -9.55 14.37 -10.27
N ASP A 62 -8.87 14.78 -9.20
CA ASP A 62 -7.43 15.09 -9.20
C ASP A 62 -6.56 13.83 -9.09
N TRP A 63 -7.13 12.62 -9.18
CA TRP A 63 -6.44 11.35 -8.95
C TRP A 63 -5.12 11.18 -9.72
N ASN A 64 -5.01 11.75 -10.92
CA ASN A 64 -3.78 11.73 -11.71
C ASN A 64 -2.58 12.39 -11.01
N ASN A 65 -2.80 13.25 -10.02
CA ASN A 65 -1.72 13.84 -9.20
C ASN A 65 -0.98 12.78 -8.36
N GLY A 66 -1.62 11.64 -8.06
CA GLY A 66 -0.99 10.51 -7.39
C GLY A 66 0.13 9.83 -8.20
N ALA A 67 0.16 10.02 -9.53
CA ALA A 67 1.14 9.39 -10.42
C ALA A 67 2.61 9.77 -10.10
N VAL A 68 2.83 10.87 -9.39
CA VAL A 68 4.17 11.26 -8.91
C VAL A 68 4.81 10.16 -8.04
N LEU A 69 4.01 9.42 -7.28
CA LEU A 69 4.48 8.32 -6.42
C LEU A 69 5.08 7.16 -7.25
N ASN A 70 4.71 7.03 -8.52
CA ASN A 70 5.28 6.00 -9.39
C ASN A 70 6.75 6.26 -9.74
N SER A 71 7.23 7.49 -9.52
CA SER A 71 8.60 7.92 -9.85
C SER A 71 9.39 8.49 -8.67
N ASP A 72 8.75 8.69 -7.51
CA ASP A 72 9.37 9.20 -6.30
C ASP A 72 9.11 8.27 -5.12
N LEU A 73 10.05 7.35 -4.89
CA LEU A 73 9.98 6.39 -3.79
C LEU A 73 9.96 7.05 -2.41
N ASN A 74 10.59 8.21 -2.23
CA ASN A 74 10.58 8.89 -0.93
C ASN A 74 9.20 9.48 -0.66
N ALA A 75 8.54 10.06 -1.67
CA ALA A 75 7.17 10.53 -1.56
C ALA A 75 6.21 9.37 -1.28
N ASP A 76 6.38 8.23 -1.98
CA ASP A 76 5.54 7.04 -1.80
C ASP A 76 5.63 6.48 -0.37
N VAL A 77 6.86 6.32 0.13
CA VAL A 77 7.14 5.89 1.52
C VAL A 77 6.63 6.90 2.54
N THR A 78 6.72 8.20 2.25
CA THR A 78 6.16 9.23 3.14
C THR A 78 4.65 9.10 3.24
N CYS A 79 3.95 8.98 2.10
CA CYS A 79 2.50 8.85 2.08
C CYS A 79 2.01 7.60 2.82
N ILE A 80 2.63 6.42 2.64
CA ILE A 80 2.15 5.21 3.35
C ILE A 80 2.32 5.36 4.86
N ASN A 81 3.43 5.93 5.32
CA ASN A 81 3.68 6.17 6.74
C ASN A 81 2.67 7.18 7.33
N GLU A 82 2.40 8.28 6.63
CA GLU A 82 1.38 9.26 7.03
C GLU A 82 -0.01 8.64 7.09
N CYS A 83 -0.37 7.83 6.10
CA CYS A 83 -1.67 7.18 6.00
C CYS A 83 -1.89 6.10 7.07
N GLN A 84 -0.89 5.28 7.34
CA GLN A 84 -0.93 4.33 8.46
C GLN A 84 -1.07 5.05 9.81
N SER A 85 -0.36 6.17 9.99
CA SER A 85 -0.46 6.98 11.21
C SER A 85 -1.81 7.70 11.35
N TYR A 86 -2.40 8.17 10.24
CA TYR A 86 -3.66 8.91 10.25
C TYR A 86 -4.84 8.02 10.61
N TYR A 87 -4.94 6.85 9.96
CA TYR A 87 -6.07 5.93 10.14
C TYR A 87 -5.89 4.98 11.33
N GLY A 88 -4.64 4.70 11.72
CA GLY A 88 -4.29 3.53 12.51
C GLY A 88 -4.33 2.26 11.66
N LEU A 89 -3.51 1.26 12.01
CA LEU A 89 -3.26 0.11 11.13
C LEU A 89 -4.51 -0.67 10.72
N ASP A 90 -5.43 -0.96 11.65
CA ASP A 90 -6.63 -1.75 11.33
C ASP A 90 -7.52 -1.04 10.29
N THR A 91 -7.80 0.25 10.52
CA THR A 91 -8.56 1.08 9.57
C THR A 91 -7.80 1.28 8.27
N TRP A 92 -6.47 1.44 8.34
CA TRP A 92 -5.62 1.58 7.16
C TRP A 92 -5.68 0.33 6.29
N PHE A 93 -5.58 -0.87 6.86
CA PHE A 93 -5.75 -2.12 6.10
C PHE A 93 -7.12 -2.20 5.43
N GLY A 94 -8.18 -1.80 6.13
CA GLY A 94 -9.52 -1.70 5.57
C GLY A 94 -9.56 -0.80 4.35
N GLY A 95 -9.11 0.45 4.49
CA GLY A 95 -9.11 1.40 3.38
C GLY A 95 -8.17 1.03 2.24
N HIS A 96 -7.00 0.47 2.56
CA HIS A 96 -6.00 0.12 1.57
C HIS A 96 -6.52 -1.02 0.69
N ARG A 97 -7.18 -1.99 1.32
CA ARG A 97 -7.74 -3.16 0.66
C ARG A 97 -9.01 -2.85 -0.12
N ASP A 98 -10.01 -2.25 0.52
CA ASP A 98 -11.38 -2.17 -0.02
C ASP A 98 -11.96 -0.74 0.04
N GLY A 99 -11.07 0.26 -0.05
CA GLY A 99 -11.43 1.67 -0.16
C GLY A 99 -12.44 2.12 0.90
N SER A 100 -13.48 2.82 0.47
CA SER A 100 -14.52 3.32 1.39
C SER A 100 -15.26 2.22 2.15
N ALA A 101 -15.42 1.03 1.56
CA ALA A 101 -16.12 -0.07 2.21
C ALA A 101 -15.30 -0.64 3.36
N GLY A 102 -14.01 -0.89 3.14
CA GLY A 102 -13.11 -1.34 4.21
C GLY A 102 -12.79 -0.26 5.25
N LEU A 103 -12.82 1.03 4.89
CA LEU A 103 -12.78 2.11 5.89
C LEU A 103 -14.00 2.11 6.82
N ALA A 104 -15.18 1.76 6.29
CA ALA A 104 -16.40 1.66 7.06
C ALA A 104 -16.45 0.39 7.93
N ASP A 105 -15.86 -0.71 7.44
CA ASP A 105 -15.78 -1.98 8.15
C ASP A 105 -14.42 -2.68 7.89
N PRO A 106 -13.43 -2.49 8.78
CA PRO A 106 -12.14 -3.15 8.66
C PRO A 106 -12.18 -4.65 9.04
N THR A 107 -13.36 -5.20 9.36
CA THR A 107 -13.54 -6.62 9.74
C THR A 107 -14.07 -7.50 8.61
N LEU A 108 -14.27 -6.94 7.42
CA LEU A 108 -14.62 -7.70 6.22
C LEU A 108 -13.60 -8.81 5.96
N ASP A 109 -14.06 -10.01 5.56
CA ASP A 109 -13.20 -11.16 5.30
C ASP A 109 -12.05 -10.82 4.33
N VAL A 110 -12.33 -10.05 3.27
CA VAL A 110 -11.31 -9.61 2.30
C VAL A 110 -10.21 -8.73 2.90
N VAL A 111 -10.52 -7.99 3.96
CA VAL A 111 -9.57 -7.16 4.72
C VAL A 111 -8.78 -8.01 5.70
N VAL A 112 -9.47 -8.91 6.40
CA VAL A 112 -8.85 -9.84 7.36
C VAL A 112 -7.83 -10.75 6.67
N ASP A 113 -8.18 -11.33 5.52
CA ASP A 113 -7.30 -12.20 4.74
C ASP A 113 -6.10 -11.43 4.19
N TYR A 114 -6.32 -10.21 3.68
CA TYR A 114 -5.25 -9.33 3.19
C TYR A 114 -4.25 -8.97 4.30
N LYS A 115 -4.77 -8.55 5.47
CA LYS A 115 -3.96 -8.25 6.65
C LYS A 115 -3.15 -9.47 7.09
N ALA A 116 -3.77 -10.64 7.19
CA ALA A 116 -3.09 -11.87 7.58
C ALA A 116 -1.98 -12.27 6.60
N GLY A 117 -2.19 -12.08 5.29
CA GLY A 117 -1.17 -12.30 4.27
C GLY A 117 0.06 -11.41 4.45
N ILE A 118 -0.15 -10.11 4.70
CA ILE A 118 0.93 -9.14 4.94
C ILE A 118 1.68 -9.45 6.24
N GLU A 119 0.97 -9.74 7.33
CA GLU A 119 1.59 -10.11 8.60
C GLU A 119 2.42 -11.39 8.47
N TRP A 120 1.96 -12.37 7.67
CA TRP A 120 2.73 -13.58 7.39
C TRP A 120 4.03 -13.27 6.62
N ILE A 121 3.95 -12.43 5.57
CA ILE A 121 5.13 -11.99 4.80
C ILE A 121 6.11 -11.24 5.70
N GLN A 122 5.62 -10.31 6.52
CA GLN A 122 6.43 -9.58 7.49
C GLN A 122 7.17 -10.53 8.43
N ALA A 123 6.47 -11.56 8.94
CA ALA A 123 7.08 -12.57 9.80
C ALA A 123 8.19 -13.36 9.09
N GLN A 124 8.06 -13.64 7.79
CA GLN A 124 9.12 -14.30 7.02
C GLN A 124 10.35 -13.40 6.89
N ILE A 125 10.15 -12.13 6.52
CA ILE A 125 11.21 -11.12 6.40
C ILE A 125 11.99 -10.99 7.72
N GLN A 126 11.28 -10.97 8.86
CA GLN A 126 11.89 -10.80 10.18
C GLN A 126 12.57 -12.07 10.71
N ALA A 127 12.11 -13.25 10.29
CA ALA A 127 12.70 -14.53 10.69
C ALA A 127 13.99 -14.86 9.92
N ASP A 128 14.12 -14.34 8.70
CA ASP A 128 15.30 -14.53 7.87
C ASP A 128 16.38 -13.48 8.16
N ALA A 129 17.59 -13.94 8.51
CA ALA A 129 18.74 -13.08 8.75
C ALA A 129 19.16 -12.26 7.53
N THR A 130 18.80 -12.69 6.31
CA THR A 130 19.05 -11.97 5.06
C THR A 130 17.79 -11.38 4.42
N GLY A 131 16.61 -11.54 5.04
CA GLY A 131 15.31 -11.18 4.44
C GLY A 131 15.10 -9.69 4.13
N LEU A 132 16.02 -8.81 4.52
CA LEU A 132 16.03 -7.39 4.16
C LEU A 132 17.02 -7.02 3.05
N THR A 133 17.83 -7.96 2.60
CA THR A 133 19.01 -7.68 1.76
C THR A 133 19.24 -8.69 0.65
N ASP A 134 18.56 -9.82 0.66
CA ASP A 134 18.58 -10.76 -0.46
C ASP A 134 17.44 -10.49 -1.45
N ASP A 135 17.37 -11.32 -2.49
CA ASP A 135 16.37 -11.21 -3.57
C ASP A 135 15.17 -12.15 -3.34
N THR A 136 14.96 -12.63 -2.10
CA THR A 136 13.89 -13.59 -1.79
C THR A 136 12.54 -12.86 -1.70
N ARG A 137 11.58 -13.28 -2.52
CA ARG A 137 10.18 -12.87 -2.41
C ARG A 137 9.34 -13.90 -1.65
N PHE A 138 8.77 -13.49 -0.53
CA PHE A 138 7.70 -14.23 0.14
C PHE A 138 6.35 -13.77 -0.39
N TRP A 139 5.44 -14.69 -0.67
CA TRP A 139 4.15 -14.37 -1.27
C TRP A 139 3.03 -15.24 -0.70
N VAL A 140 1.83 -14.68 -0.72
CA VAL A 140 0.58 -15.36 -0.38
C VAL A 140 -0.41 -15.05 -1.51
N GLU A 141 -1.19 -16.04 -1.93
CA GLU A 141 -2.25 -15.81 -2.90
C GLU A 141 -3.42 -15.08 -2.22
N ILE A 142 -3.60 -13.81 -2.56
CA ILE A 142 -4.76 -13.00 -2.18
C ILE A 142 -5.49 -12.63 -3.47
N GLN A 143 -6.76 -12.96 -3.54
CA GLN A 143 -7.58 -12.67 -4.72
C GLN A 143 -7.62 -11.16 -4.99
N ALA A 144 -7.33 -10.73 -6.22
CA ALA A 144 -7.49 -9.32 -6.62
C ALA A 144 -8.98 -8.93 -6.60
N ILE A 145 -9.26 -7.67 -6.23
CA ILE A 145 -10.61 -7.06 -6.20
C ILE A 145 -10.63 -5.73 -6.95
#